data_AF-A0A392QBE2-F1
#
_entry.id   AF-A0A392QBE2-F1
#
_cell.length_a   1.000
_cell.length_b   1.000
_cell.length_c   1.000
_cell.angle_alpha   90.00
_cell.angle_beta   90.00
_cell.angle_gamma   90.00
#
_symmetry.space_group_name_H-M   'P 1'
#
loop_
_entity.id
_entity.type
_entity.pdbx_description
1 polymer ?
#
loop_
_entity_poly.entity_id
_entity_poly.type
_entity_poly.pdbx_seq_one_letter_code
_entity_poly.pdbx_strand_id
1 'polypeptide(L)'
;DATDYLLNNMFYAVHDELKRFLCNNVKSEEGFSHIDVLEALSEAMRKTEDAFLKIINEMINHNPVLAMMGSCVLVMLMKGEDVYLMNVGDSRAVLATRIGKHPQLTMDHSTHVKEVDF
;
A
#
# COMPACT_ATOMS: atom_id res chain seq x y z
N ASP A 1 17.41 2.28 -5.18
CA ASP A 1 16.48 2.15 -6.32
C ASP A 1 15.03 2.23 -5.79
N ALA A 2 14.01 1.78 -6.53
CA ALA A 2 12.61 1.77 -6.06
C ALA A 2 12.41 0.93 -4.80
N THR A 3 13.07 -0.23 -4.72
CA THR A 3 13.01 -1.15 -3.58
C THR A 3 13.60 -0.51 -2.33
N ASP A 4 14.79 0.09 -2.44
CA ASP A 4 15.42 0.80 -1.31
C ASP A 4 14.55 1.96 -0.81
N TYR A 5 13.94 2.70 -1.73
CA TYR A 5 13.10 3.82 -1.38
C TYR A 5 11.89 3.37 -0.57
N LEU A 6 11.20 2.32 -1.05
CA LEU A 6 10.05 1.74 -0.35
C LEU A 6 10.45 1.19 1.02
N LEU A 7 11.57 0.46 1.12
CA LEU A 7 12.03 -0.11 2.39
C LEU A 7 12.25 0.96 3.47
N ASN A 8 12.75 2.13 3.08
CA ASN A 8 13.06 3.21 4.02
C ASN A 8 11.86 4.13 4.33
N ASN A 9 10.87 4.23 3.45
CA ASN A 9 9.81 5.23 3.57
C ASN A 9 8.42 4.63 3.81
N MET A 10 8.15 3.42 3.29
CA MET A 10 6.80 2.88 3.21
C MET A 10 6.16 2.63 4.57
N PHE A 11 6.93 2.07 5.52
CA PHE A 11 6.43 1.85 6.89
C PHE A 11 6.02 3.17 7.56
N TYR A 12 6.84 4.20 7.41
CA TYR A 12 6.57 5.51 8.03
C TYR A 12 5.40 6.22 7.37
N ALA A 13 5.26 6.13 6.04
CA ALA A 13 4.12 6.70 5.32
C ALA A 13 2.80 6.07 5.78
N VAL A 14 2.75 4.73 5.86
CA VAL A 14 1.57 4.01 6.36
C VAL A 14 1.28 4.38 7.81
N HIS A 15 2.30 4.40 8.65
CA HIS A 15 2.13 4.76 10.06
C HIS A 15 1.65 6.20 10.23
N ASP A 16 2.21 7.16 9.48
CA ASP A 16 1.83 8.57 9.58
C ASP A 16 0.40 8.80 9.12
N GLU A 17 -0.03 8.20 7.99
CA GLU A 17 -1.41 8.31 7.54
C GLU A 17 -2.37 7.65 8.52
N LEU A 18 -2.10 6.42 8.96
CA LEU A 18 -2.93 5.78 9.97
C LEU A 18 -3.03 6.66 11.22
N LYS A 19 -1.91 7.21 11.72
CA LYS A 19 -1.91 8.10 12.87
C LYS A 19 -2.66 9.41 12.63
N ARG A 20 -2.56 10.00 11.43
CA ARG A 20 -3.30 11.20 11.06
C ARG A 20 -4.80 10.94 11.12
N PHE A 21 -5.25 9.81 10.57
CA PHE A 21 -6.63 9.34 10.71
C PHE A 21 -6.98 9.06 12.17
N LEU A 22 -6.09 8.46 12.96
CA LEU A 22 -6.30 8.26 14.41
C LEU A 22 -6.59 9.57 15.12
N CYS A 23 -5.71 10.56 14.97
CA CYS A 23 -5.80 11.86 15.63
C CYS A 23 -7.03 12.68 15.17
N ASN A 24 -7.45 12.53 13.92
CA ASN A 24 -8.65 13.22 13.41
C ASN A 24 -9.95 12.65 14.01
N ASN A 25 -9.96 11.34 14.33
CA ASN A 25 -11.13 10.63 14.83
C ASN A 25 -11.23 10.55 16.37
N VAL A 26 -10.24 11.04 17.14
CA VAL A 26 -10.34 11.17 18.62
C VAL A 26 -11.52 12.06 19.07
N LYS A 27 -12.17 12.78 18.14
CA LYS A 27 -13.40 13.54 18.41
C LYS A 27 -14.68 12.68 18.43
N SER A 28 -14.61 11.42 18.04
CA SER A 28 -15.74 10.49 17.92
C SER A 28 -15.49 9.27 18.81
N GLU A 29 -16.41 8.90 19.70
CA GLU A 29 -16.27 7.70 20.55
C GLU A 29 -16.45 6.38 19.77
N GLU A 30 -16.81 6.45 18.49
CA GLU A 30 -16.89 5.32 17.58
C GLU A 30 -15.50 5.03 16.98
N GLY A 31 -14.97 3.83 17.21
CA GLY A 31 -13.68 3.40 16.66
C GLY A 31 -13.65 3.38 15.12
N PHE A 32 -12.45 3.21 14.54
CA PHE A 32 -12.22 3.26 13.09
C PHE A 32 -13.15 2.36 12.28
N SER A 33 -13.80 2.94 11.27
CA SER A 33 -14.46 2.16 10.24
C SER A 33 -13.42 1.46 9.36
N HIS A 34 -13.81 0.38 8.71
CA HIS A 34 -12.95 -0.28 7.72
C HIS A 34 -12.58 0.65 6.56
N ILE A 35 -13.46 1.59 6.22
CA ILE A 35 -13.26 2.57 5.14
C ILE A 35 -12.10 3.49 5.48
N ASP A 36 -12.06 4.02 6.71
CA ASP A 36 -10.98 4.93 7.15
C ASP A 36 -9.60 4.26 7.04
N VAL A 37 -9.52 2.98 7.39
CA VAL A 37 -8.27 2.20 7.31
C VAL A 37 -7.83 2.02 5.86
N LEU A 38 -8.76 1.72 4.96
CA LEU A 38 -8.47 1.56 3.53
C LEU A 38 -8.07 2.90 2.88
N GLU A 39 -8.75 3.99 3.23
CA GLU A 39 -8.39 5.34 2.78
C GLU A 39 -7.00 5.74 3.27
N ALA A 40 -6.66 5.47 4.54
CA ALA A 40 -5.34 5.74 5.07
C ALA A 40 -4.23 4.97 4.34
N LEU A 41 -4.47 3.69 4.02
CA LEU A 41 -3.53 2.88 3.27
C LEU A 41 -3.36 3.41 1.83
N SER A 42 -4.46 3.76 1.17
CA SER A 42 -4.43 4.35 -0.19
C SER A 42 -3.68 5.68 -0.21
N GLU A 43 -3.96 6.57 0.74
CA GLU A 43 -3.28 7.86 0.86
C GLU A 43 -1.78 7.69 1.13
N ALA A 44 -1.40 6.73 1.97
CA ALA A 44 0.00 6.44 2.27
C ALA A 44 0.76 6.00 1.01
N MET A 45 0.15 5.15 0.18
CA MET A 45 0.74 4.74 -1.10
C MET A 45 0.88 5.91 -2.06
N ARG A 46 -0.20 6.67 -2.26
CA ARG A 46 -0.18 7.81 -3.19
C ARG A 46 0.93 8.80 -2.82
N LYS A 47 1.05 9.15 -1.53
CA LYS A 47 2.11 10.04 -1.04
C LYS A 47 3.51 9.45 -1.23
N THR A 48 3.66 8.15 -1.01
CA THR A 48 4.95 7.46 -1.20
C THR A 48 5.36 7.47 -2.68
N GLU A 49 4.43 7.17 -3.57
CA GLU A 49 4.62 7.21 -5.03
C GLU A 49 4.93 8.63 -5.53
N ASP A 50 4.14 9.63 -5.14
CA ASP A 50 4.37 11.02 -5.50
C ASP A 50 5.76 11.51 -5.06
N ALA A 51 6.17 11.16 -3.85
CA ALA A 51 7.48 11.53 -3.32
C ALA A 51 8.62 10.80 -4.06
N PHE A 52 8.42 9.53 -4.41
CA PHE A 52 9.37 8.77 -5.22
C PHE A 52 9.53 9.36 -6.63
N LEU A 53 8.42 9.68 -7.30
CA LEU A 53 8.42 10.26 -8.64
C LEU A 53 9.08 11.64 -8.66
N LYS A 54 8.91 12.45 -7.61
CA LYS A 54 9.63 13.74 -7.47
C LYS A 54 11.14 13.53 -7.42
N ILE A 55 11.61 12.59 -6.61
CA ILE A 55 13.05 12.27 -6.50
C ILE A 55 13.59 11.76 -7.84
N ILE A 56 12.86 10.88 -8.51
CA ILE A 56 13.25 10.39 -9.84
C ILE A 56 13.36 11.54 -10.84
N ASN A 57 12.37 12.43 -10.89
CA ASN A 57 12.36 13.56 -11.84
C ASN A 57 13.56 14.50 -11.64
N GLU A 58 14.02 14.69 -10.39
CA GLU A 58 15.23 15.47 -10.10
C GLU A 58 16.51 14.73 -10.54
N MET A 59 16.52 13.40 -10.44
CA MET A 59 17.68 12.56 -10.77
C MET A 59 17.75 12.11 -12.23
N ILE A 60 16.68 12.27 -13.02
CA ILE A 60 16.55 11.68 -14.37
C ILE A 60 17.65 12.14 -15.34
N ASN A 61 18.12 13.38 -15.19
CA ASN A 61 19.19 13.95 -15.99
C ASN A 61 20.58 13.35 -15.67
N HIS A 62 20.73 12.75 -14.49
CA HIS A 62 21.99 12.18 -14.01
C HIS A 62 22.02 10.65 -14.11
N ASN A 63 20.88 9.99 -13.93
CA ASN A 63 20.78 8.54 -14.03
C ASN A 63 19.38 8.11 -14.50
N PRO A 64 19.15 8.04 -15.83
CA PRO A 64 17.84 7.68 -16.39
C PRO A 64 17.45 6.23 -16.14
N VAL A 65 18.41 5.36 -15.79
CA VAL A 65 18.14 3.95 -15.48
C VAL A 65 17.31 3.81 -14.20
N LEU A 66 17.52 4.68 -13.21
CA LEU A 66 16.71 4.69 -11.99
C LEU A 66 15.24 5.05 -12.25
N ALA A 67 14.96 5.86 -13.27
CA ALA A 67 13.59 6.23 -13.65
C ALA A 67 12.80 5.07 -14.28
N MET A 68 13.50 4.05 -14.78
CA MET A 68 12.90 2.85 -15.37
C MET A 68 12.75 1.71 -14.36
N MET A 69 13.26 1.87 -13.14
CA MET A 69 13.15 0.85 -12.09
C MET A 69 11.81 1.01 -11.35
N GLY A 70 11.02 -0.06 -11.37
CA GLY A 70 9.83 -0.21 -10.52
C GLY A 70 10.05 -1.26 -9.42
N SER A 71 9.12 -1.32 -8.49
CA SER A 71 9.05 -2.41 -7.50
C SER A 71 7.58 -2.73 -7.22
N CYS A 72 7.29 -4.01 -6.98
CA CYS A 72 6.00 -4.43 -6.45
C CYS A 72 5.94 -4.15 -4.94
N VAL A 73 4.73 -3.89 -4.44
CA VAL A 73 4.47 -3.61 -3.02
C VAL A 73 3.26 -4.39 -2.57
N LEU A 74 3.40 -5.10 -1.44
CA LEU A 74 2.31 -5.73 -0.72
C LEU A 74 2.34 -5.25 0.74
N VAL A 75 1.27 -4.59 1.17
CA VAL A 75 1.10 -4.13 2.55
C VAL A 75 0.03 -4.98 3.24
N MET A 76 0.33 -5.45 4.44
CA MET A 76 -0.62 -6.11 5.33
C MET A 76 -0.72 -5.32 6.63
N LEU A 77 -1.95 -5.01 7.05
CA LEU A 77 -2.26 -4.36 8.32
C LEU A 77 -3.24 -5.23 9.11
N MET A 78 -3.03 -5.39 10.41
CA MET A 78 -3.93 -6.13 11.29
C MET A 78 -4.51 -5.21 12.37
N LYS A 79 -5.84 -5.21 12.52
CA LYS A 79 -6.58 -4.49 13.56
C LYS A 79 -7.50 -5.47 14.27
N GLY A 80 -7.07 -5.99 15.42
CA GLY A 80 -7.82 -7.04 16.12
C GLY A 80 -7.93 -8.30 15.25
N GLU A 81 -9.15 -8.67 14.89
CA GLU A 81 -9.44 -9.82 14.02
C GLU A 81 -9.50 -9.45 12.53
N ASP A 82 -9.46 -8.16 12.20
CA ASP A 82 -9.50 -7.69 10.81
C ASP A 82 -8.11 -7.63 10.20
N VAL A 83 -7.97 -8.14 8.98
CA VAL A 83 -6.74 -8.08 8.18
C VAL A 83 -7.02 -7.30 6.90
N TYR A 84 -6.22 -6.26 6.65
CA TYR A 84 -6.29 -5.41 5.47
C TYR A 84 -5.08 -5.69 4.60
N LEU A 85 -5.29 -5.76 3.28
CA LEU A 85 -4.26 -5.98 2.28
C LEU A 85 -4.36 -4.92 1.20
N MET A 86 -3.21 -4.39 0.81
CA MET A 86 -3.07 -3.49 -0.33
C MET A 86 -1.92 -3.99 -1.19
N ASN A 87 -2.22 -4.27 -2.45
CA ASN A 87 -1.29 -4.84 -3.40
C ASN A 87 -1.13 -3.91 -4.62
N VAL A 88 0.11 -3.62 -4.97
CA VAL A 88 0.49 -2.89 -6.19
C VAL A 88 1.55 -3.70 -6.92
N GLY A 89 1.19 -4.22 -8.09
CA GLY A 89 2.02 -5.15 -8.85
C GLY A 89 1.55 -6.61 -8.72
N ASP A 90 2.41 -7.53 -9.13
CA ASP A 90 2.09 -8.95 -9.30
C ASP A 90 2.29 -9.81 -8.03
N SER A 91 2.48 -9.16 -6.87
CA SER A 91 2.58 -9.84 -5.59
C SER A 91 1.28 -10.55 -5.22
N ARG A 92 1.38 -11.68 -4.53
CA ARG A 92 0.24 -12.52 -4.17
C ARG A 92 0.18 -12.76 -2.66
N ALA A 93 -0.97 -12.48 -2.06
CA ALA A 93 -1.30 -12.85 -0.68
C ALA A 93 -2.28 -14.03 -0.68
N VAL A 94 -1.98 -15.05 0.12
CA VAL A 94 -2.83 -16.25 0.29
C VAL A 94 -3.09 -16.45 1.77
N LEU A 95 -4.36 -16.63 2.14
CA LEU A 95 -4.74 -16.92 3.52
C LEU A 95 -4.76 -18.44 3.75
N ALA A 96 -3.85 -18.91 4.60
CA ALA A 96 -3.85 -20.30 5.03
C ALA A 96 -4.89 -20.52 6.15
N THR A 97 -5.84 -21.43 5.92
CA THR A 97 -6.88 -21.81 6.88
C THR A 97 -6.69 -23.28 7.29
N ARG A 98 -6.95 -23.60 8.56
CA ARG A 98 -6.79 -24.96 9.11
C ARG A 98 -7.86 -25.94 8.59
N ILE A 99 -8.99 -25.44 8.09
CA ILE A 99 -10.13 -26.22 7.61
C ILE A 99 -10.56 -25.65 6.25
N GLY A 100 -10.31 -26.37 5.16
CA GLY A 100 -10.81 -26.04 3.81
C GLY A 100 -9.85 -25.25 2.90
N LYS A 101 -10.43 -24.69 1.82
CA LYS A 101 -9.71 -24.02 0.72
C LYS A 101 -8.93 -22.79 1.24
N HIS A 102 -7.76 -22.55 0.65
CA HIS A 102 -6.92 -21.38 0.92
C HIS A 102 -7.31 -20.24 -0.04
N PRO A 103 -8.08 -19.23 0.39
CA PRO A 103 -8.46 -18.14 -0.49
C PRO A 103 -7.23 -17.28 -0.79
N GLN A 104 -7.00 -17.02 -2.08
CA GLN A 104 -6.07 -15.98 -2.50
C GLN A 104 -6.75 -14.62 -2.27
N LEU A 105 -6.10 -13.76 -1.51
CA LEU A 105 -6.62 -12.44 -1.11
C LEU A 105 -6.20 -11.32 -2.08
N THR A 106 -5.53 -11.67 -3.17
CA THR A 106 -5.03 -10.75 -4.20
C THR A 106 -5.50 -11.22 -5.57
N MET A 107 -5.92 -10.30 -6.42
CA MET A 107 -6.28 -10.63 -7.80
C MET A 107 -5.02 -10.91 -8.62
N ASP A 108 -5.04 -11.97 -9.45
CA ASP A 108 -3.93 -12.27 -10.34
C ASP A 108 -3.78 -11.14 -11.38
N HIS A 109 -2.59 -10.58 -11.56
CA HIS A 109 -2.30 -9.72 -12.71
C HIS A 109 -2.27 -10.56 -14.01
N SER A 110 -3.45 -10.78 -14.59
CA SER A 110 -3.63 -11.17 -15.98
C SER A 110 -4.14 -9.98 -16.78
N THR A 111 -3.87 -9.92 -18.09
CA THR A 111 -4.29 -8.86 -19.04
C THR A 111 -5.81 -8.68 -19.19
N HIS A 112 -6.61 -9.28 -18.29
CA HIS A 112 -8.07 -9.26 -18.25
C HIS A 112 -8.66 -8.65 -16.97
N VAL A 113 -7.83 -8.15 -16.07
CA VAL A 113 -8.31 -7.59 -14.80
C VAL A 113 -8.72 -6.13 -14.97
N LYS A 114 -9.97 -5.82 -14.62
CA LYS A 114 -10.48 -4.45 -14.57
C LYS A 114 -9.64 -3.63 -13.59
N GLU A 115 -9.07 -2.56 -14.11
CA GLU A 115 -8.65 -1.38 -13.36
C GLU A 115 -9.79 -1.03 -12.39
N VAL A 116 -9.48 -0.98 -11.10
CA VAL A 116 -10.36 -0.32 -10.14
C VAL A 116 -9.92 1.14 -10.19
N ASP A 117 -10.60 1.91 -11.02
CA ASP A 117 -10.52 3.37 -10.95
C ASP A 117 -10.99 3.79 -9.55
N PHE A 118 -10.12 4.52 -8.84
CA PHE A 118 -10.41 5.14 -7.54
C PHE A 118 -11.41 6.28 -7.68
#